data_AF-A0A957T7K9-F1
#
_entry.id   AF-A0A957T7K9-F1
#
_cell.length_a   1.000
_cell.length_b   1.000
_cell.length_c   1.000
_cell.angle_alpha   90.00
_cell.angle_beta   90.00
_cell.angle_gamma   90.00
#
_symmetry.space_group_name_H-M   'P 1'
#
loop_
_entity.id
_entity.type
_entity.pdbx_description
1 polymer ?
#
loop_
_entity_poly.entity_id
_entity_poly.type
_entity_poly.pdbx_seq_one_letter_code
_entity_poly.pdbx_strand_id
1 'polypeptide(L)'
;MPALTPAQVQQFHEDGYLIVEDLFDPVADLDPIIEEYQGVLDTLADELFARGEIASTYAEMPFGPRLTKIYAESGKVHAQYFDFSLPQANVQLDTPMWVGPAVFRTLRNPRLLDAVESLIGPEIYSNPVQHVRLKPPEHLTPKNDDGRAQLGKTPVHQDNGVVNPEADDSEILTVWFPLKDVTVKNGCLCVWPGSHRQGLLDHCPSPIGLKIPGKLLGGNKAIPVPLKRGGALFMHKLTVHASYSNTSDEVRWSFDLRYNPIGQATGRGAFPGFVARSAANPESELHDPAAWADLWVQARHRLATEGMGAFNRWNTDNPVCA
;
A
#
# COMPACT_ATOMS: atom_id res chain seq x y z
N MET A 1 17.00 17.07 3.14
CA MET A 1 16.60 17.82 4.37
C MET A 1 16.04 16.81 5.34
N PRO A 2 16.29 17.02 6.64
CA PRO A 2 17.24 16.19 7.37
C PRO A 2 16.82 14.72 7.42
N ALA A 3 17.81 13.84 7.51
CA ALA A 3 17.63 12.56 8.19
C ALA A 3 16.77 12.77 9.46
N LEU A 4 15.95 11.77 9.81
CA LEU A 4 15.11 11.84 11.00
C LEU A 4 15.97 12.24 12.21
N THR A 5 15.46 13.14 13.05
CA THR A 5 16.20 13.55 14.24
C THR A 5 16.41 12.34 15.17
N PRO A 6 17.45 12.34 16.03
CA PRO A 6 17.64 11.27 17.00
C PRO A 6 16.40 11.00 17.88
N ALA A 7 15.65 12.05 18.22
CA ALA A 7 14.39 11.93 18.97
C ALA A 7 13.28 11.22 18.17
N GLN A 8 13.16 11.50 16.88
CA GLN A 8 12.21 10.81 15.99
C GLN A 8 12.57 9.33 15.80
N VAL A 9 13.87 9.02 15.63
CA VAL A 9 14.36 7.63 15.54
C VAL A 9 14.07 6.89 16.85
N GLN A 10 14.38 7.52 17.99
CA GLN A 10 14.05 6.95 19.30
C GLN A 10 12.55 6.69 19.46
N GLN A 11 11.70 7.66 19.12
CA GLN A 11 10.24 7.50 19.15
C GLN A 11 9.78 6.32 18.29
N PHE A 12 10.30 6.18 17.07
CA PHE A 12 9.96 5.06 16.20
C PHE A 12 10.25 3.70 16.86
N HIS A 13 11.42 3.56 17.51
CA HIS A 13 11.75 2.33 18.22
C HIS A 13 10.90 2.12 19.48
N GLU A 14 10.57 3.19 20.21
CA GLU A 14 9.73 3.15 21.41
C GLU A 14 8.29 2.73 21.08
N ASP A 15 7.66 3.42 20.12
CA ASP A 15 6.24 3.32 19.80
C ASP A 15 5.92 2.36 18.65
N GLY A 16 6.91 2.02 17.82
CA GLY A 16 6.74 1.19 16.62
C GLY A 16 6.21 1.95 15.40
N TYR A 17 5.99 3.25 15.54
CA TYR A 17 5.57 4.11 14.44
C TYR A 17 6.10 5.53 14.62
N LEU A 18 6.10 6.30 13.53
CA LEU A 18 6.50 7.71 13.54
C LEU A 18 5.71 8.48 12.49
N ILE A 19 5.23 9.67 12.85
CA ILE A 19 4.58 10.61 11.94
C ILE A 19 5.59 11.71 11.55
N VAL A 20 5.67 12.02 10.26
CA VAL A 20 6.47 13.12 9.71
C VAL A 20 5.54 13.99 8.87
N GLU A 21 5.21 15.20 9.34
CA GLU A 21 4.14 16.05 8.74
C GLU A 21 4.50 16.66 7.38
N ASP A 22 5.78 16.90 7.09
CA ASP A 22 6.24 17.63 5.90
C ASP A 22 7.35 16.88 5.15
N LEU A 23 7.16 15.58 4.91
CA LEU A 23 8.14 14.74 4.23
C LEU A 23 8.23 15.08 2.73
N PHE A 24 7.08 15.22 2.08
CA PHE A 24 6.95 15.46 0.64
C PHE A 24 6.54 16.89 0.35
N ASP A 25 7.07 17.46 -0.72
CA ASP A 25 6.52 18.67 -1.32
C ASP A 25 5.18 18.34 -2.00
N PRO A 26 4.05 18.94 -1.56
CA PRO A 26 2.75 18.60 -2.14
C PRO A 26 2.68 18.81 -3.64
N VAL A 27 3.38 19.82 -4.18
CA VAL A 27 3.34 20.15 -5.60
C VAL A 27 4.39 19.34 -6.35
N ALA A 28 5.66 19.48 -5.98
CA ALA A 28 6.75 18.88 -6.75
C ALA A 28 6.77 17.34 -6.66
N ASP A 29 6.37 16.77 -5.51
CA ASP A 29 6.48 15.32 -5.29
C ASP A 29 5.14 14.59 -5.51
N LEU A 30 4.00 15.22 -5.20
CA LEU A 30 2.69 14.53 -5.19
C LEU A 30 1.77 14.88 -6.38
N ASP A 31 1.77 16.10 -6.92
CA ASP A 31 0.92 16.44 -8.09
C ASP A 31 1.23 15.57 -9.32
N PRO A 32 2.51 15.26 -9.67
CA PRO A 32 2.82 14.40 -10.81
C PRO A 32 2.18 13.01 -10.72
N ILE A 33 2.04 12.47 -9.50
CA ILE A 33 1.37 11.19 -9.26
C ILE A 33 -0.13 11.33 -9.55
N ILE A 34 -0.75 12.39 -9.03
CA ILE A 34 -2.18 12.66 -9.20
C ILE A 34 -2.51 12.82 -10.69
N GLU A 35 -1.69 13.57 -11.43
CA GLU A 35 -1.82 13.76 -12.89
C GLU A 35 -1.68 12.44 -13.65
N GLU A 36 -0.67 11.63 -13.32
CA GLU A 36 -0.44 10.33 -13.96
C GLU A 36 -1.67 9.41 -13.82
N TYR A 37 -2.26 9.35 -12.62
CA TYR A 37 -3.43 8.52 -12.38
C TYR A 37 -4.74 9.07 -12.94
N GLN A 38 -4.82 10.35 -13.33
CA GLN A 38 -5.93 10.82 -14.16
C GLN A 38 -5.94 10.06 -15.50
N GLY A 39 -4.77 9.87 -16.11
CA GLY A 39 -4.62 9.07 -17.35
C GLY A 39 -4.95 7.59 -17.16
N VAL A 40 -4.67 7.02 -15.97
CA VAL A 40 -5.10 5.65 -15.64
C VAL A 40 -6.62 5.54 -15.59
N LEU A 41 -7.28 6.53 -14.99
CA LEU A 41 -8.75 6.58 -14.96
C LEU A 41 -9.34 6.78 -16.36
N ASP A 42 -8.69 7.56 -17.23
CA ASP A 42 -9.06 7.68 -18.65
C ASP A 42 -9.04 6.33 -19.35
N THR A 43 -7.93 5.59 -19.21
CA THR A 43 -7.78 4.26 -19.81
C THR A 43 -8.86 3.30 -19.34
N LEU A 44 -9.11 3.24 -18.02
CA LEU A 44 -10.18 2.40 -17.45
C LEU A 44 -11.56 2.80 -18.01
N ALA A 45 -11.85 4.09 -18.08
CA ALA A 45 -13.14 4.59 -18.56
C ALA A 45 -13.36 4.26 -20.04
N ASP A 46 -12.33 4.43 -20.88
CA ASP A 46 -12.39 4.12 -22.31
C ASP A 46 -12.63 2.62 -22.55
N GLU A 47 -11.91 1.75 -21.81
CA GLU A 47 -12.10 0.30 -21.91
C GLU A 47 -13.51 -0.14 -21.49
N LEU A 48 -14.01 0.36 -20.36
CA LEU A 48 -15.35 0.04 -19.89
C LEU A 48 -16.44 0.57 -20.82
N PHE A 49 -16.25 1.77 -21.39
CA PHE A 49 -17.17 2.34 -22.36
C PHE A 49 -17.19 1.53 -23.66
N ALA A 50 -16.01 1.14 -24.17
CA ALA A 50 -15.89 0.29 -25.36
C ALA A 50 -16.56 -1.09 -25.17
N ARG A 51 -16.55 -1.63 -23.95
CA ARG A 51 -17.26 -2.86 -23.57
C ARG A 51 -18.75 -2.67 -23.29
N GLY A 52 -19.25 -1.43 -23.26
CA GLY A 52 -20.64 -1.11 -22.94
C GLY A 52 -21.01 -1.29 -21.46
N GLU A 53 -20.02 -1.32 -20.57
CA GLU A 53 -20.22 -1.49 -19.11
C GLU A 53 -20.57 -0.17 -18.40
N ILE A 54 -20.31 0.97 -19.04
CA ILE A 54 -20.67 2.31 -18.57
C ILE A 54 -21.27 3.14 -19.72
N ALA A 55 -22.10 4.13 -19.40
CA ALA A 55 -22.82 4.89 -20.43
C ALA A 55 -21.97 5.98 -21.13
N SER A 56 -20.90 6.44 -20.50
CA SER A 56 -19.96 7.45 -21.02
C SER A 56 -18.63 7.35 -20.27
N THR A 57 -17.57 7.98 -20.80
CA THR A 57 -16.25 8.04 -20.14
C THR A 57 -16.22 9.05 -18.98
N TYR A 58 -17.19 9.96 -18.92
CA TYR A 58 -17.30 11.00 -17.89
C TYR A 58 -16.06 11.91 -17.78
N ALA A 59 -15.36 12.15 -18.89
CA ALA A 59 -14.07 12.87 -18.94
C ALA A 59 -14.07 14.24 -18.24
N GLU A 60 -15.19 14.96 -18.24
CA GLU A 60 -15.34 16.28 -17.61
C GLU A 60 -15.48 16.23 -16.08
N MET A 61 -15.64 15.04 -15.48
CA MET A 61 -15.81 14.90 -14.03
C MET A 61 -14.47 14.88 -13.29
N PRO A 62 -14.37 15.51 -12.10
CA PRO A 62 -13.19 15.37 -11.25
C PRO A 62 -12.93 13.91 -10.87
N PHE A 63 -11.66 13.55 -10.66
CA PHE A 63 -11.21 12.16 -10.42
C PHE A 63 -12.07 11.37 -9.43
N GLY A 64 -12.31 11.90 -8.23
CA GLY A 64 -13.03 11.19 -7.17
C GLY A 64 -14.49 10.85 -7.54
N PRO A 65 -15.32 11.87 -7.86
CA PRO A 65 -16.67 11.66 -8.39
C PRO A 65 -16.72 10.79 -9.64
N ARG A 66 -15.76 10.93 -10.55
CA ARG A 66 -15.68 10.13 -11.78
C ARG A 66 -15.44 8.65 -11.47
N LEU A 67 -14.48 8.35 -10.59
CA LEU A 67 -14.17 6.99 -10.14
C LEU A 67 -15.39 6.32 -9.50
N THR A 68 -16.08 7.00 -8.58
CA THR A 68 -17.26 6.44 -7.91
C THR A 68 -18.43 6.25 -8.87
N LYS A 69 -18.62 7.16 -9.83
CA LYS A 69 -19.63 7.01 -10.90
C LYS A 69 -19.34 5.79 -11.78
N ILE A 70 -18.09 5.61 -12.22
CA ILE A 70 -17.67 4.45 -13.02
C ILE A 70 -17.86 3.14 -12.24
N TYR A 71 -17.49 3.10 -10.97
CA TYR A 71 -17.68 1.92 -10.12
C TYR A 71 -19.17 1.60 -9.94
N ALA A 72 -20.00 2.62 -9.70
CA ALA A 72 -21.43 2.43 -9.53
C ALA A 72 -22.11 1.88 -10.80
N GLU A 73 -21.76 2.38 -11.99
CA GLU A 73 -22.35 1.90 -13.25
C GLU A 73 -21.87 0.52 -13.66
N SER A 74 -20.56 0.26 -13.56
CA SER A 74 -20.00 -1.07 -13.87
C SER A 74 -20.33 -2.13 -12.80
N GLY A 75 -20.84 -1.71 -11.64
CA GLY A 75 -21.14 -2.59 -10.50
C GLY A 75 -19.90 -3.21 -9.83
N LYS A 76 -18.70 -2.72 -10.15
CA LYS A 76 -17.43 -3.31 -9.72
C LYS A 76 -16.41 -2.26 -9.29
N VAL A 77 -15.59 -2.63 -8.32
CA VAL A 77 -14.36 -1.90 -7.96
C VAL A 77 -13.21 -2.35 -8.86
N HIS A 78 -12.59 -1.41 -9.58
CA HIS A 78 -11.49 -1.67 -10.52
C HIS A 78 -10.12 -1.23 -9.96
N ALA A 79 -9.88 -1.44 -8.66
CA ALA A 79 -8.67 -0.97 -7.97
C ALA A 79 -7.36 -1.48 -8.61
N GLN A 80 -7.39 -2.67 -9.22
CA GLN A 80 -6.22 -3.30 -9.85
C GLN A 80 -5.68 -2.52 -11.07
N TYR A 81 -6.49 -1.68 -11.74
CA TYR A 81 -5.98 -0.80 -12.81
C TYR A 81 -5.00 0.24 -12.29
N PHE A 82 -5.14 0.60 -11.01
CA PHE A 82 -4.32 1.62 -10.37
C PHE A 82 -3.15 1.00 -9.62
N ASP A 83 -3.30 -0.23 -9.10
CA ASP A 83 -2.25 -0.84 -8.29
C ASP A 83 -0.96 -1.04 -9.09
N PHE A 84 0.17 -0.63 -8.51
CA PHE A 84 1.51 -0.79 -9.08
C PHE A 84 2.18 -2.07 -8.59
N SER A 85 1.34 -3.05 -8.25
CA SER A 85 1.68 -4.41 -7.89
C SER A 85 0.65 -5.37 -8.47
N LEU A 86 1.02 -6.64 -8.59
CA LEU A 86 0.14 -7.70 -9.06
C LEU A 86 -0.66 -8.31 -7.89
N PRO A 87 -1.88 -8.81 -8.15
CA PRO A 87 -2.68 -9.47 -7.14
C PRO A 87 -2.00 -10.74 -6.63
N GLN A 88 -2.34 -11.15 -5.41
CA GLN A 88 -1.76 -12.32 -4.71
C GLN A 88 -2.33 -13.67 -5.17
N ALA A 89 -3.11 -13.68 -6.25
CA ALA A 89 -3.66 -14.88 -6.88
C ALA A 89 -4.17 -14.52 -8.28
N ASN A 90 -4.38 -15.55 -9.12
CA ASN A 90 -5.08 -15.44 -10.40
C ASN A 90 -4.49 -14.41 -11.38
N VAL A 91 -3.18 -14.17 -11.34
CA VAL A 91 -2.50 -13.32 -12.33
C VAL A 91 -2.65 -13.94 -13.72
N GLN A 92 -3.11 -13.12 -14.66
CA GLN A 92 -3.28 -13.39 -16.08
C GLN A 92 -2.37 -12.47 -16.91
N LEU A 93 -2.18 -12.79 -18.19
CA LEU A 93 -1.36 -11.99 -19.10
C LEU A 93 -1.87 -10.56 -19.27
N ASP A 94 -3.18 -10.37 -19.14
CA ASP A 94 -3.90 -9.10 -19.25
C ASP A 94 -4.28 -8.51 -17.88
N THR A 95 -3.78 -9.08 -16.76
CA THR A 95 -4.05 -8.52 -15.43
C THR A 95 -3.61 -7.06 -15.37
N PRO A 96 -4.53 -6.13 -15.05
CA PRO A 96 -4.19 -4.72 -14.98
C PRO A 96 -3.13 -4.46 -13.90
N MET A 97 -2.26 -3.50 -14.16
CA MET A 97 -1.35 -2.91 -13.19
C MET A 97 -0.86 -1.58 -13.76
N TRP A 98 -0.44 -0.66 -12.91
CA TRP A 98 0.11 0.61 -13.34
C TRP A 98 1.55 0.79 -12.89
N VAL A 99 2.50 0.80 -13.82
CA VAL A 99 3.94 0.96 -13.53
C VAL A 99 4.49 2.22 -14.18
N GLY A 100 3.84 3.34 -13.88
CA GLY A 100 4.17 4.64 -14.46
C GLY A 100 5.40 5.33 -13.85
N PRO A 101 6.03 6.25 -14.61
CA PRO A 101 7.26 6.92 -14.19
C PRO A 101 7.09 7.86 -12.99
N ALA A 102 5.92 8.47 -12.77
CA ALA A 102 5.67 9.30 -11.60
C ALA A 102 5.64 8.44 -10.33
N VAL A 103 4.94 7.30 -10.36
CA VAL A 103 4.98 6.31 -9.26
C VAL A 103 6.43 5.91 -8.95
N PHE A 104 7.20 5.52 -9.97
CA PHE A 104 8.60 5.12 -9.77
C PHE A 104 9.46 6.21 -9.13
N ARG A 105 9.34 7.46 -9.59
CA ARG A 105 10.08 8.60 -9.01
C ARG A 105 9.74 8.78 -7.52
N THR A 106 8.50 8.54 -7.11
CA THR A 106 8.09 8.61 -5.71
C THR A 106 8.74 7.53 -4.85
N LEU A 107 8.87 6.30 -5.37
CA LEU A 107 9.60 5.20 -4.70
C LEU A 107 11.09 5.53 -4.48
N ARG A 108 11.60 6.53 -5.18
CA ARG A 108 12.98 6.99 -5.11
C ARG A 108 13.13 8.43 -4.66
N ASN A 109 12.08 9.02 -4.10
CA ASN A 109 12.13 10.42 -3.67
C ASN A 109 13.28 10.62 -2.67
N PRO A 110 14.20 11.58 -2.87
CA PRO A 110 15.36 11.75 -2.01
C PRO A 110 14.99 11.98 -0.54
N ARG A 111 13.94 12.77 -0.24
CA ARG A 111 13.50 13.04 1.13
C ARG A 111 12.95 11.80 1.81
N LEU A 112 12.18 11.00 1.06
CA LEU A 112 11.71 9.69 1.51
C LEU A 112 12.89 8.78 1.84
N LEU A 113 13.83 8.62 0.92
CA LEU A 113 14.96 7.72 1.10
C LEU A 113 15.90 8.19 2.23
N ASP A 114 16.07 9.50 2.46
CA ASP A 114 16.82 10.04 3.60
C ASP A 114 16.17 9.67 4.95
N ALA A 115 14.83 9.72 5.01
CA ALA A 115 14.09 9.32 6.20
C ALA A 115 14.12 7.79 6.42
N VAL A 116 14.01 7.01 5.34
CA VAL A 116 14.15 5.54 5.39
C VAL A 116 15.55 5.14 5.85
N GLU A 117 16.60 5.77 5.31
CA GLU A 117 18.00 5.52 5.68
C GLU A 117 18.24 5.71 7.18
N SER A 118 17.56 6.68 7.79
CA SER A 118 17.66 6.97 9.22
C SER A 118 17.14 5.84 10.11
N LEU A 119 16.32 4.92 9.56
CA LEU A 119 15.71 3.81 10.31
C LEU A 119 16.30 2.45 9.96
N ILE A 120 16.69 2.22 8.70
CA ILE A 120 17.17 0.90 8.22
C ILE A 120 18.58 0.93 7.61
N GLY A 121 19.26 2.08 7.63
CA GLY A 121 20.61 2.24 7.10
C GLY A 121 20.68 2.53 5.60
N PRO A 122 21.89 2.70 5.05
CA PRO A 122 22.13 3.30 3.73
C PRO A 122 21.94 2.34 2.54
N GLU A 123 21.70 1.05 2.82
CA GLU A 123 21.55 0.01 1.81
C GLU A 123 20.06 -0.33 1.64
N ILE A 124 19.34 0.47 0.87
CA ILE A 124 17.87 0.43 0.80
C ILE A 124 17.41 -0.37 -0.42
N TYR A 125 16.70 -1.46 -0.16
CA TYR A 125 15.94 -2.20 -1.14
C TYR A 125 14.46 -1.80 -1.11
N SER A 126 13.91 -1.47 -2.27
CA SER A 126 12.49 -1.25 -2.48
C SER A 126 11.78 -2.61 -2.50
N ASN A 127 11.10 -2.94 -1.40
CA ASN A 127 10.41 -4.22 -1.26
C ASN A 127 9.19 -4.23 -2.20
N PRO A 128 8.89 -5.33 -2.92
CA PRO A 128 7.77 -5.41 -3.87
C PRO A 128 6.37 -5.31 -3.26
N VAL A 129 6.23 -5.42 -1.94
CA VAL A 129 4.92 -5.25 -1.27
C VAL A 129 4.60 -3.75 -1.20
N GLN A 130 4.06 -3.22 -2.29
CA GLN A 130 3.73 -1.81 -2.43
C GLN A 130 2.39 -1.63 -3.11
N HIS A 131 1.62 -0.65 -2.65
CA HIS A 131 0.26 -0.46 -3.14
C HIS A 131 -0.11 1.01 -3.21
N VAL A 132 -0.85 1.37 -4.26
CA VAL A 132 -1.78 2.51 -4.16
C VAL A 132 -3.11 1.99 -3.62
N ARG A 133 -3.68 2.74 -2.68
CA ARG A 133 -4.96 2.43 -2.04
C ARG A 133 -5.93 3.57 -2.34
N LEU A 134 -6.79 3.35 -3.31
CA LEU A 134 -7.97 4.19 -3.58
C LEU A 134 -9.13 3.66 -2.75
N LYS A 135 -9.57 4.43 -1.76
CA LYS A 135 -10.66 4.06 -0.86
C LYS A 135 -11.86 4.96 -1.10
N PRO A 136 -12.81 4.54 -1.96
CA PRO A 136 -14.03 5.30 -2.20
C PRO A 136 -14.93 5.37 -0.95
N PRO A 137 -15.88 6.32 -0.89
CA PRO A 137 -16.97 6.31 0.07
C PRO A 137 -17.69 4.96 0.10
N GLU A 138 -17.79 4.32 1.27
CA GLU A 138 -18.37 2.97 1.37
C GLU A 138 -19.85 2.94 0.95
N HIS A 139 -20.55 4.07 1.06
CA HIS A 139 -21.95 4.19 0.64
C HIS A 139 -22.13 4.35 -0.89
N LEU A 140 -21.10 4.75 -1.62
CA LEU A 140 -21.07 4.80 -3.10
C LEU A 140 -20.37 3.59 -3.71
N THR A 141 -19.72 2.76 -2.88
CA THR A 141 -18.97 1.59 -3.35
C THR A 141 -19.93 0.45 -3.64
N PRO A 142 -19.80 -0.22 -4.81
CA PRO A 142 -20.55 -1.43 -5.12
C PRO A 142 -20.46 -2.47 -4.00
N LYS A 143 -21.54 -3.25 -3.85
CA LYS A 143 -21.62 -4.27 -2.79
C LYS A 143 -21.24 -5.65 -3.32
N ASN A 144 -20.69 -6.49 -2.44
CA ASN A 144 -20.57 -7.93 -2.62
C ASN A 144 -21.95 -8.59 -2.42
N ASP A 145 -22.03 -9.89 -2.74
CA ASP A 145 -23.24 -10.70 -2.56
C ASP A 145 -23.75 -10.74 -1.11
N ASP A 146 -22.86 -10.49 -0.14
CA ASP A 146 -23.17 -10.41 1.29
C ASP A 146 -23.65 -9.00 1.74
N GLY A 147 -23.81 -8.06 0.80
CA GLY A 147 -24.24 -6.69 1.05
C GLY A 147 -23.15 -5.74 1.58
N ARG A 148 -21.90 -6.18 1.76
CA ARG A 148 -20.78 -5.34 2.20
C ARG A 148 -20.16 -4.59 1.03
N ALA A 149 -19.55 -3.44 1.28
CA ALA A 149 -18.79 -2.74 0.24
C ALA A 149 -17.66 -3.64 -0.28
N GLN A 150 -17.51 -3.73 -1.61
CA GLN A 150 -16.44 -4.48 -2.28
C GLN A 150 -15.04 -4.02 -1.83
N LEU A 151 -14.92 -2.74 -1.46
CA LEU A 151 -13.71 -2.17 -0.89
C LEU A 151 -14.09 -1.26 0.29
N GLY A 152 -13.47 -1.50 1.45
CA GLY A 152 -13.81 -0.81 2.69
C GLY A 152 -12.62 -0.67 3.62
N LYS A 153 -12.86 -0.77 4.94
CA LYS A 153 -11.78 -0.73 5.92
C LYS A 153 -10.82 -1.92 5.82
N THR A 154 -9.52 -1.63 5.86
CA THR A 154 -8.47 -2.60 6.14
C THR A 154 -8.64 -3.17 7.56
N PRO A 155 -8.65 -4.50 7.73
CA PRO A 155 -8.72 -5.14 9.04
C PRO A 155 -7.50 -4.83 9.91
N VAL A 156 -7.61 -5.15 11.20
CA VAL A 156 -6.50 -5.06 12.16
C VAL A 156 -5.47 -6.13 11.82
N HIS A 157 -4.23 -5.74 11.53
CA HIS A 157 -3.18 -6.65 11.09
C HIS A 157 -1.78 -6.09 11.41
N GLN A 158 -0.75 -6.90 11.16
CA GLN A 158 0.67 -6.53 11.10
C GLN A 158 1.19 -6.85 9.71
N ASP A 159 2.10 -6.02 9.18
CA ASP A 159 2.64 -6.20 7.83
C ASP A 159 3.45 -7.49 7.69
N ASN A 160 4.17 -7.90 8.73
CA ASN A 160 4.87 -9.18 8.74
C ASN A 160 3.91 -10.39 8.69
N GLY A 161 2.64 -10.17 9.08
CA GLY A 161 1.58 -11.17 8.98
C GLY A 161 1.04 -11.34 7.56
N VAL A 162 1.33 -10.43 6.64
CA VAL A 162 0.87 -10.49 5.25
C VAL A 162 2.01 -10.74 4.26
N VAL A 163 3.15 -11.24 4.73
CA VAL A 163 4.29 -11.70 3.92
C VAL A 163 4.71 -13.11 4.35
N ASN A 164 5.57 -13.77 3.56
CA ASN A 164 6.02 -15.13 3.85
C ASN A 164 7.01 -15.19 5.03
N PRO A 165 7.08 -16.32 5.79
CA PRO A 165 7.91 -16.45 6.99
C PRO A 165 9.40 -16.20 6.80
N GLU A 166 9.92 -16.35 5.58
CA GLU A 166 11.32 -16.03 5.23
C GLU A 166 11.71 -14.58 5.57
N ALA A 167 10.74 -13.67 5.68
CA ALA A 167 10.97 -12.27 6.04
C ALA A 167 10.85 -11.98 7.55
N ASP A 168 10.70 -13.01 8.41
CA ASP A 168 10.54 -12.83 9.85
C ASP A 168 11.76 -12.18 10.52
N ASP A 169 12.94 -12.33 9.93
CA ASP A 169 14.18 -11.70 10.40
C ASP A 169 14.54 -10.42 9.61
N SER A 170 13.78 -10.07 8.57
CA SER A 170 14.03 -8.86 7.77
C SER A 170 13.56 -7.58 8.46
N GLU A 171 14.30 -6.49 8.35
CA GLU A 171 13.99 -5.17 8.88
C GLU A 171 13.05 -4.40 7.92
N ILE A 172 11.87 -4.98 7.67
CA ILE A 172 10.86 -4.35 6.81
C ILE A 172 10.28 -3.12 7.51
N LEU A 173 10.43 -1.98 6.84
CA LEU A 173 9.86 -0.69 7.20
C LEU A 173 8.71 -0.36 6.25
N THR A 174 7.54 -0.07 6.80
CA THR A 174 6.39 0.41 6.04
C THR A 174 6.36 1.94 6.08
N VAL A 175 6.13 2.56 4.92
CA VAL A 175 5.91 4.01 4.77
C VAL A 175 4.57 4.22 4.09
N TRP A 176 3.63 4.81 4.82
CA TRP A 176 2.30 5.15 4.35
C TRP A 176 2.15 6.67 4.22
N PHE A 177 1.68 7.17 3.09
CA PHE A 177 1.40 8.60 2.93
C PHE A 177 0.19 8.83 2.02
N PRO A 178 -0.62 9.87 2.26
CA PRO A 178 -1.75 10.18 1.41
C PRO A 178 -1.43 11.26 0.37
N LEU A 179 -2.11 11.21 -0.79
CA LEU A 179 -1.99 12.25 -1.82
C LEU A 179 -2.90 13.46 -1.53
N LYS A 180 -3.81 13.33 -0.56
CA LYS A 180 -4.72 14.37 -0.06
C LYS A 180 -4.83 14.26 1.46
N ASP A 181 -5.37 15.27 2.12
CA ASP A 181 -5.62 15.20 3.57
C ASP A 181 -6.46 13.96 3.94
N VAL A 182 -6.04 13.26 4.99
CA VAL A 182 -6.82 12.18 5.59
C VAL A 182 -7.26 12.51 7.00
N THR A 183 -8.47 12.10 7.31
CA THR A 183 -9.15 12.30 8.59
C THR A 183 -9.77 10.99 9.04
N VAL A 184 -10.26 10.94 10.27
CA VAL A 184 -11.05 9.78 10.73
C VAL A 184 -12.27 9.54 9.83
N LYS A 185 -12.92 10.60 9.33
CA LYS A 185 -14.12 10.53 8.48
C LYS A 185 -13.83 9.88 7.12
N ASN A 186 -12.72 10.22 6.48
CA ASN A 186 -12.35 9.66 5.18
C ASN A 186 -11.48 8.39 5.26
N GLY A 187 -11.33 7.83 6.46
CA GLY A 187 -10.73 6.51 6.65
C GLY A 187 -9.21 6.51 6.81
N CYS A 188 -8.66 7.42 7.62
CA CYS A 188 -7.25 7.39 8.01
C CYS A 188 -6.83 6.06 8.68
N LEU A 189 -5.52 5.84 8.80
CA LEU A 189 -5.02 4.68 9.53
C LEU A 189 -5.18 4.87 11.05
N CYS A 190 -5.13 3.76 11.78
CA CYS A 190 -4.93 3.77 13.22
C CYS A 190 -3.86 2.75 13.60
N VAL A 191 -3.12 3.06 14.65
CA VAL A 191 -2.00 2.25 15.15
C VAL A 191 -2.21 1.90 16.61
N TRP A 192 -1.62 0.79 17.05
CA TRP A 192 -1.52 0.43 18.47
C TRP A 192 -0.07 0.68 18.92
N PRO A 193 0.21 1.81 19.61
CA PRO A 193 1.56 2.13 20.05
C PRO A 193 2.17 1.00 20.90
N GLY A 194 3.45 0.70 20.66
CA GLY A 194 4.22 -0.33 21.38
C GLY A 194 3.84 -1.77 21.01
N SER A 195 2.86 -2.00 20.15
CA SER A 195 2.40 -3.36 19.79
C SER A 195 3.45 -4.18 19.04
N HIS A 196 4.42 -3.54 18.37
CA HIS A 196 5.52 -4.22 17.69
C HIS A 196 6.41 -5.04 18.64
N ARG A 197 6.40 -4.72 19.93
CA ARG A 197 7.17 -5.43 20.97
C ARG A 197 6.53 -6.75 21.40
N GLN A 198 5.30 -7.05 20.94
CA GLN A 198 4.56 -8.27 21.27
C GLN A 198 4.90 -9.44 20.33
N GLY A 199 5.79 -9.23 19.35
CA GLY A 199 6.06 -10.21 18.31
C GLY A 199 4.96 -10.26 17.25
N LEU A 200 5.03 -11.25 16.36
CA LEU A 200 4.00 -11.49 15.36
C LEU A 200 2.80 -12.19 16.01
N LEU A 201 1.62 -11.58 15.89
CA LEU A 201 0.35 -12.12 16.37
C LEU A 201 -0.32 -12.96 15.28
N ASP A 202 -1.10 -13.96 15.69
CA ASP A 202 -1.88 -14.77 14.77
C ASP A 202 -2.90 -13.94 13.99
N HIS A 203 -2.97 -14.17 12.68
CA HIS A 203 -4.03 -13.63 11.84
C HIS A 203 -4.99 -14.73 11.43
N CYS A 204 -6.28 -14.44 11.56
CA CYS A 204 -7.36 -15.36 11.27
C CYS A 204 -8.21 -14.87 10.10
N PRO A 205 -8.78 -15.78 9.28
CA PRO A 205 -9.70 -15.41 8.22
C PRO A 205 -10.89 -14.60 8.74
N SER A 206 -11.28 -13.59 8.00
CA SER A 206 -12.52 -12.85 8.22
C SER A 206 -13.11 -12.43 6.87
N PRO A 207 -14.38 -12.00 6.82
CA PRO A 207 -14.99 -11.59 5.55
C PRO A 207 -14.36 -10.38 4.89
N ILE A 208 -13.51 -9.65 5.61
CA ILE A 208 -12.77 -8.48 5.10
C ILE A 208 -11.26 -8.77 4.97
N GLY A 209 -10.88 -10.05 4.91
CA GLY A 209 -9.49 -10.52 4.83
C GLY A 209 -8.95 -11.03 6.16
N LEU A 210 -7.65 -11.32 6.21
CA LEU A 210 -6.97 -11.77 7.42
C LEU A 210 -6.95 -10.67 8.48
N LYS A 211 -7.24 -11.03 9.72
CA LYS A 211 -7.36 -10.09 10.84
C LYS A 211 -6.80 -10.70 12.12
N ILE A 212 -6.12 -9.90 12.92
CA ILE A 212 -5.75 -10.23 14.30
C ILE A 212 -7.02 -10.26 15.17
N PRO A 213 -7.35 -11.39 15.83
CA PRO A 213 -8.46 -11.47 16.77
C PRO A 213 -8.32 -10.45 17.91
N GLY A 214 -9.42 -9.80 18.29
CA GLY A 214 -9.41 -8.74 19.31
C GLY A 214 -8.86 -9.18 20.67
N LYS A 215 -9.01 -10.48 21.01
CA LYS A 215 -8.46 -11.11 22.21
C LYS A 215 -6.92 -11.04 22.30
N LEU A 216 -6.24 -10.91 21.16
CA LEU A 216 -4.77 -10.83 21.09
C LEU A 216 -4.22 -9.40 21.23
N LEU A 217 -5.08 -8.37 21.22
CA LEU A 217 -4.62 -6.96 21.26
C LEU A 217 -4.23 -6.47 22.67
N GLY A 218 -4.31 -7.34 23.69
CA GLY A 218 -3.81 -7.06 25.03
C GLY A 218 -4.46 -5.85 25.74
N GLY A 219 -5.64 -5.40 25.29
CA GLY A 219 -6.33 -4.24 25.84
C GLY A 219 -5.76 -2.88 25.39
N ASN A 220 -4.72 -2.85 24.56
CA ASN A 220 -4.20 -1.61 23.99
C ASN A 220 -5.25 -0.93 23.10
N LYS A 221 -5.29 0.40 23.15
CA LYS A 221 -6.22 1.20 22.34
C LYS A 221 -5.54 1.65 21.05
N ALA A 222 -6.30 1.59 19.96
CA ALA A 222 -5.89 2.20 18.71
C ALA A 222 -5.89 3.73 18.83
N ILE A 223 -4.90 4.37 18.23
CA ILE A 223 -4.84 5.82 18.06
C ILE A 223 -5.06 6.15 16.59
N PRO A 224 -6.02 7.04 16.24
CA PRO A 224 -6.19 7.50 14.87
C PRO A 224 -4.99 8.33 14.41
N VAL A 225 -4.60 8.17 13.15
CA VAL A 225 -3.50 8.89 12.50
C VAL A 225 -4.04 9.71 11.33
N PRO A 226 -4.75 10.84 11.59
CA PRO A 226 -5.02 11.82 10.53
C PRO A 226 -3.68 12.41 10.06
N LEU A 227 -3.60 12.73 8.78
CA LEU A 227 -2.37 13.19 8.14
C LEU A 227 -2.70 14.23 7.07
N LYS A 228 -1.91 15.30 7.04
CA LYS A 228 -1.99 16.31 5.97
C LYS A 228 -1.28 15.81 4.72
N ARG A 229 -1.71 16.33 3.56
CA ARG A 229 -0.99 16.15 2.29
C ARG A 229 0.47 16.63 2.47
N GLY A 230 1.43 15.76 2.14
CA GLY A 230 2.86 16.00 2.37
C GLY A 230 3.42 15.19 3.54
N GLY A 231 2.57 14.75 4.47
CA GLY A 231 2.98 13.96 5.61
C GLY A 231 3.04 12.46 5.34
N ALA A 232 3.76 11.73 6.18
CA ALA A 232 3.92 10.28 6.11
C ALA A 232 3.90 9.63 7.50
N LEU A 233 3.44 8.38 7.54
CA LEU A 233 3.46 7.48 8.68
C LEU A 233 4.45 6.36 8.38
N PHE A 234 5.48 6.24 9.21
CA PHE A 234 6.41 5.12 9.24
C PHE A 234 5.94 4.09 10.26
N MET A 235 6.01 2.81 9.92
CA MET A 235 5.60 1.72 10.82
C MET A 235 6.62 0.57 10.76
N HIS A 236 6.96 0.04 11.92
CA HIS A 236 7.65 -1.23 12.04
C HIS A 236 6.74 -2.36 11.52
N LYS A 237 7.31 -3.40 10.86
CA LYS A 237 6.52 -4.52 10.30
C LYS A 237 5.60 -5.25 11.29
N LEU A 238 5.91 -5.17 12.58
CA LEU A 238 5.13 -5.74 13.68
C LEU A 238 4.15 -4.75 14.34
N THR A 239 4.08 -3.51 13.88
CA THR A 239 3.12 -2.55 14.43
C THR A 239 1.71 -2.94 13.99
N VAL A 240 0.88 -3.25 14.99
CA VAL A 240 -0.54 -3.54 14.75
C VAL A 240 -1.21 -2.26 14.30
N HIS A 241 -1.89 -2.33 13.17
CA HIS A 241 -2.58 -1.19 12.58
C HIS A 241 -3.83 -1.63 11.79
N ALA A 242 -4.68 -0.65 11.47
CA ALA A 242 -5.87 -0.83 10.67
C ALA A 242 -6.23 0.48 9.95
N SER A 243 -7.37 0.52 9.26
CA SER A 243 -7.95 1.79 8.79
C SER A 243 -9.39 1.96 9.28
N TYR A 244 -9.83 3.20 9.42
CA TYR A 244 -11.25 3.51 9.61
C TYR A 244 -12.02 3.35 8.30
N SER A 245 -13.33 3.06 8.36
CA SER A 245 -14.21 3.12 7.19
C SER A 245 -14.22 4.52 6.57
N ASN A 246 -14.37 4.61 5.25
CA ASN A 246 -14.57 5.89 4.59
C ASN A 246 -16.07 6.22 4.56
N THR A 247 -16.49 7.08 5.49
CA THR A 247 -17.87 7.56 5.63
C THR A 247 -18.04 8.99 5.12
N SER A 248 -17.03 9.52 4.42
CA SER A 248 -17.10 10.80 3.72
C SER A 248 -17.66 10.64 2.30
N ASP A 249 -17.66 11.73 1.53
CA ASP A 249 -18.06 11.75 0.12
C ASP A 249 -16.85 11.83 -0.83
N GLU A 250 -15.63 11.75 -0.28
CA GLU A 250 -14.38 11.86 -1.03
C GLU A 250 -13.64 10.53 -1.09
N VAL A 251 -12.98 10.26 -2.22
CA VAL A 251 -12.07 9.11 -2.35
C VAL A 251 -10.78 9.41 -1.57
N ARG A 252 -10.44 8.54 -0.61
CA ARG A 252 -9.16 8.61 0.11
C ARG A 252 -8.08 7.90 -0.69
N TRP A 253 -6.99 8.59 -0.95
CA TRP A 253 -5.93 8.14 -1.82
C TRP A 253 -4.60 8.12 -1.08
N SER A 254 -3.97 6.96 -1.04
CA SER A 254 -2.69 6.81 -0.37
C SER A 254 -1.78 5.76 -0.98
N PHE A 255 -0.52 5.85 -0.64
CA PHE A 255 0.51 4.88 -0.96
C PHE A 255 0.88 4.13 0.32
N ASP A 256 1.18 2.85 0.15
CA ASP A 256 1.68 1.94 1.17
C ASP A 256 2.93 1.30 0.59
N LEU A 257 4.09 1.76 1.02
CA LEU A 257 5.40 1.35 0.52
C LEU A 257 6.14 0.53 1.58
N ARG A 258 6.97 -0.41 1.14
CA ARG A 258 7.88 -1.12 2.03
C ARG A 258 9.31 -1.04 1.54
N TYR A 259 10.22 -0.92 2.49
CA TYR A 259 11.66 -0.95 2.28
C TYR A 259 12.30 -1.91 3.27
N ASN A 260 13.42 -2.53 2.88
CA ASN A 260 14.26 -3.31 3.78
C ASN A 260 15.73 -3.18 3.35
N PRO A 261 16.69 -3.52 4.23
CA PRO A 261 18.09 -3.61 3.85
C PRO A 261 18.32 -4.55 2.65
N ILE A 262 19.26 -4.19 1.77
CA ILE A 262 19.65 -5.03 0.62
C ILE A 262 20.08 -6.42 1.09
N GLY A 263 19.63 -7.46 0.37
CA GLY A 263 19.96 -8.86 0.65
C GLY A 263 19.04 -9.53 1.66
N GLN A 264 18.18 -8.79 2.37
CA GLN A 264 17.16 -9.38 3.23
C GLN A 264 15.94 -9.88 2.43
N ALA A 265 15.30 -10.94 2.92
CA ALA A 265 14.13 -11.53 2.28
C ALA A 265 12.94 -10.57 2.29
N THR A 266 12.24 -10.45 1.17
CA THR A 266 11.08 -9.57 1.04
C THR A 266 9.79 -10.21 1.57
N GLY A 267 9.77 -11.54 1.68
CA GLY A 267 8.57 -12.34 1.96
C GLY A 267 7.60 -12.39 0.77
N ARG A 268 8.04 -11.87 -0.38
CA ARG A 268 7.34 -11.84 -1.68
C ARG A 268 8.34 -11.98 -2.82
N GLY A 269 9.22 -12.98 -2.76
CA GLY A 269 10.22 -13.23 -3.81
C GLY A 269 9.64 -13.46 -5.22
N ALA A 270 8.33 -13.75 -5.31
CA ALA A 270 7.61 -13.86 -6.57
C ALA A 270 7.47 -12.52 -7.33
N PHE A 271 7.58 -11.39 -6.63
CA PHE A 271 7.43 -10.05 -7.20
C PHE A 271 8.78 -9.29 -7.23
N PRO A 272 8.99 -8.41 -8.23
CA PRO A 272 10.25 -7.70 -8.37
C PRO A 272 10.34 -6.50 -7.40
N GLY A 273 11.45 -6.43 -6.67
CA GLY A 273 11.90 -5.20 -6.03
C GLY A 273 13.10 -4.63 -6.78
N PHE A 274 13.73 -3.61 -6.21
CA PHE A 274 14.95 -3.02 -6.77
C PHE A 274 15.79 -2.33 -5.71
N VAL A 275 17.08 -2.13 -5.98
CA VAL A 275 17.95 -1.31 -5.12
C VAL A 275 17.59 0.16 -5.32
N ALA A 276 17.02 0.79 -4.27
CA ALA A 276 16.60 2.18 -4.31
C ALA A 276 17.72 3.15 -3.92
N ARG A 277 18.61 2.71 -3.02
CA ARG A 277 19.81 3.42 -2.56
C ARG A 277 20.88 2.43 -2.12
N SER A 278 22.13 2.65 -2.46
CA SER A 278 23.27 1.89 -1.94
C SER A 278 24.48 2.81 -1.81
N ALA A 279 24.94 3.05 -0.59
CA ALA A 279 26.17 3.81 -0.37
C ALA A 279 27.40 2.99 -0.75
N ALA A 280 27.36 1.67 -0.55
CA ALA A 280 28.44 0.77 -0.88
C ALA A 280 28.58 0.50 -2.40
N ASN A 281 27.47 0.49 -3.14
CA ASN A 281 27.46 0.24 -4.58
C ASN A 281 26.41 1.09 -5.32
N PRO A 282 26.63 2.41 -5.49
CA PRO A 282 25.67 3.30 -6.12
C PRO A 282 25.27 2.91 -7.55
N GLU A 283 26.15 2.23 -8.30
CA GLU A 283 25.85 1.77 -9.67
C GLU A 283 24.80 0.64 -9.71
N SER A 284 24.51 0.00 -8.57
CA SER A 284 23.42 -0.99 -8.49
C SER A 284 22.03 -0.37 -8.37
N GLU A 285 21.93 0.93 -8.09
CA GLU A 285 20.65 1.61 -7.95
C GLU A 285 19.87 1.63 -9.27
N LEU A 286 18.58 1.33 -9.22
CA LEU A 286 17.73 1.40 -10.41
C LEU A 286 17.24 2.83 -10.61
N HIS A 287 17.66 3.50 -11.69
CA HIS A 287 17.27 4.89 -12.03
C HIS A 287 16.26 5.03 -13.17
N ASP A 288 16.09 3.99 -13.98
CA ASP A 288 15.25 4.04 -15.17
C ASP A 288 13.82 3.53 -14.87
N PRO A 289 12.78 4.39 -14.98
CA PRO A 289 11.40 3.95 -14.82
C PRO A 289 10.96 2.90 -15.85
N ALA A 290 11.51 2.92 -17.07
CA ALA A 290 11.17 1.91 -18.08
C ALA A 290 11.70 0.54 -17.68
N ALA A 291 12.95 0.47 -17.21
CA ALA A 291 13.52 -0.76 -16.68
C ALA A 291 12.74 -1.29 -15.46
N TRP A 292 12.26 -0.42 -14.57
CA TRP A 292 11.36 -0.83 -13.47
C TRP A 292 10.02 -1.38 -13.97
N ALA A 293 9.40 -0.74 -14.95
CA ALA A 293 8.17 -1.22 -15.57
C ALA A 293 8.36 -2.60 -16.22
N ASP A 294 9.48 -2.82 -16.91
CA ASP A 294 9.82 -4.09 -17.54
C ASP A 294 9.94 -5.23 -16.52
N LEU A 295 10.50 -4.98 -15.33
CA LEU A 295 10.55 -5.98 -14.26
C LEU A 295 9.14 -6.50 -13.89
N TRP A 296 8.17 -5.59 -13.78
CA TRP A 296 6.79 -5.95 -13.46
C TRP A 296 6.07 -6.64 -14.62
N VAL A 297 6.29 -6.20 -15.86
CA VAL A 297 5.74 -6.85 -17.06
C VAL A 297 6.24 -8.29 -17.17
N GLN A 298 7.54 -8.51 -16.94
CA GLN A 298 8.13 -9.84 -16.90
C GLN A 298 7.57 -10.67 -15.75
N ALA A 299 7.38 -10.08 -14.56
CA ALA A 299 6.76 -10.76 -13.43
C ALA A 299 5.32 -11.18 -13.73
N ARG A 300 4.51 -10.32 -14.38
CA ARG A 300 3.14 -10.66 -14.80
C ARG A 300 3.14 -11.86 -15.75
N HIS A 301 4.00 -11.84 -16.76
CA HIS A 301 4.12 -12.94 -17.72
C HIS A 301 4.51 -14.24 -17.02
N ARG A 302 5.54 -14.21 -16.16
CA ARG A 302 6.00 -15.38 -15.41
C ARG A 302 4.89 -15.94 -14.52
N LEU A 303 4.22 -15.09 -13.73
CA LEU A 303 3.18 -15.53 -12.80
C LEU A 303 1.92 -16.05 -13.50
N ALA A 304 1.59 -15.51 -14.68
CA ALA A 304 0.48 -16.01 -15.49
C ALA A 304 0.75 -17.38 -16.14
N THR A 305 2.03 -17.75 -16.33
CA THR A 305 2.43 -18.97 -17.04
C THR A 305 2.91 -20.09 -16.11
N GLU A 306 3.62 -19.74 -15.04
CA GLU A 306 4.23 -20.68 -14.09
C GLU A 306 3.44 -20.80 -12.78
N GLY A 307 2.53 -19.86 -12.52
CA GLY A 307 1.83 -19.76 -11.24
C GLY A 307 2.66 -19.07 -10.15
N MET A 308 2.00 -18.80 -9.02
CA MET A 308 2.51 -17.88 -7.99
C MET A 308 3.06 -18.59 -6.74
N GLY A 309 2.71 -19.86 -6.54
CA GLY A 309 3.01 -20.58 -5.30
C GLY A 309 2.15 -20.13 -4.11
N ALA A 310 2.51 -20.57 -2.90
CA ALA A 310 1.79 -20.23 -1.69
C ALA A 310 2.09 -18.80 -1.23
N PHE A 311 1.04 -18.04 -0.93
CA PHE A 311 1.11 -16.61 -0.57
C PHE A 311 0.65 -16.28 0.85
N ASN A 312 -0.02 -17.23 1.51
CA ASN A 312 -0.53 -17.07 2.87
C ASN A 312 0.21 -17.99 3.84
N ARG A 313 0.68 -17.43 4.95
CA ARG A 313 1.37 -18.15 6.03
C ARG A 313 0.43 -18.74 7.08
N TRP A 314 -0.83 -18.30 7.13
CA TRP A 314 -1.76 -18.64 8.20
C TRP A 314 -2.59 -19.86 7.88
N ASN A 315 -2.63 -20.81 8.82
CA ASN A 315 -3.54 -21.96 8.78
C ASN A 315 -4.92 -21.54 9.29
N THR A 316 -5.95 -21.78 8.47
CA THR A 316 -7.35 -21.49 8.82
C THR A 316 -7.88 -22.31 9.99
N ASP A 317 -7.24 -23.45 10.28
CA ASP A 317 -7.64 -24.38 11.34
C ASP A 317 -6.92 -24.12 12.67
N ASN A 318 -6.19 -23.01 12.79
CA ASN A 318 -5.50 -22.65 14.03
C ASN A 318 -6.53 -22.46 15.17
N PRO A 319 -6.39 -23.11 16.34
CA PRO A 319 -7.29 -22.95 17.48
C PRO A 319 -7.47 -21.49 17.94
N VAL A 320 -6.50 -20.62 17.67
CA VAL A 320 -6.62 -19.18 17.95
C VAL A 320 -7.74 -18.52 17.12
N CYS A 321 -8.09 -19.09 15.97
CA CYS A 321 -9.15 -18.64 15.08
C CYS A 321 -10.55 -19.17 15.42
N ALA A 322 -10.66 -20.08 16.39
CA ALA A 322 -11.92 -20.52 16.97
C ALA A 322 -12.47 -19.53 18.02
#